data_AF-A0AAW3I4B3-F1
#
_entry.id   AF-A0AAW3I4B3-F1
#
_cell.length_a   1.000
_cell.length_b   1.000
_cell.length_c   1.000
_cell.angle_alpha   90.00
_cell.angle_beta   90.00
_cell.angle_gamma   90.00
#
_symmetry.space_group_name_H-M   'P 1'
#
loop_
_entity.id
_entity.type
_entity.pdbx_description
1 polymer ?
#
loop_
_entity_poly.entity_id
_entity_poly.type
_entity_poly.pdbx_seq_one_letter_code
_entity_poly.pdbx_strand_id
1 'polypeptide(L)'
;MSTSHPLINDDDLSGMIADLKKWPHTAIDNGTFELSTTLFSTFYFTYEPANYLQTTLAMIDVQEAFEKLLSHPFTIATHPDSERPHPYGSKRLGDLREWARRTPLEKAFVVKFTDEKNPQSSPTHSAYLWRTSHWSDSDEDYSSIQFYYRWQWWLDNKDAWRRFVLDTIGRLKPAQVYSGFSMGNPLEFGMRAEAAVWDRALTPHFYGLDTDYPFGMSLTPQLPSGIRPPTWGFFLSDIWREKLSLSCDDVATQLADPRIRVDTLSCGQWIELGPQPELYPVEDGVPELPVLLNRVLRRIRHPQLDLIGFGEWDGDPNERFDRRDTQRWLGRFDDDSDWPTPEIRGRVPGAPGAPAVEPTPTHVVVGEAIPSEGYWYTLAKTHSRRYFKAGELAPPISQDTSRGRVIWQRDVDQHAPEPEPARRAETGQLAPRAGQWRADEKGEILCVVSKHEPLPAYRGESVTWHWMHDAVVAPASAVRVRSGAPCPYPGTWTCEEFPTGPQTFMHQVILPQVNGQDVTWVLVRFLK
;
A
#
# COMPACT_ATOMS: atom_id res chain seq x y z
N MET A 1 -0.17 25.41 -15.32
CA MET A 1 -0.36 26.63 -16.15
C MET A 1 -0.91 26.22 -17.52
N SER A 2 -1.63 27.09 -18.24
CA SER A 2 -2.04 26.84 -19.64
C SER A 2 -0.94 27.42 -20.52
N THR A 3 -0.06 26.58 -21.07
CA THR A 3 0.98 27.04 -21.99
C THR A 3 0.50 26.82 -23.42
N SER A 4 0.40 27.87 -24.21
CA SER A 4 0.18 27.81 -25.67
C SER A 4 1.42 27.30 -26.43
N HIS A 5 2.44 26.82 -25.72
CA HIS A 5 3.73 26.40 -26.23
C HIS A 5 4.12 25.05 -25.62
N PRO A 6 4.83 24.18 -26.36
CA PRO A 6 5.43 22.97 -25.80
C PRO A 6 6.39 23.32 -24.66
N LEU A 7 6.29 22.55 -23.57
CA LEU A 7 7.20 22.59 -22.43
C LEU A 7 8.57 22.02 -22.80
N ILE A 8 8.57 20.97 -23.62
CA ILE A 8 9.76 20.22 -24.02
C ILE A 8 10.02 20.48 -25.50
N ASN A 9 11.24 20.90 -25.85
CA ASN A 9 11.72 20.88 -27.22
C ASN A 9 12.63 19.66 -27.47
N ASP A 10 12.90 19.36 -28.75
CA ASP A 10 13.64 18.15 -29.14
C ASP A 10 15.08 18.13 -28.61
N ASP A 11 15.72 19.31 -28.49
CA ASP A 11 17.10 19.43 -27.99
C ASP A 11 17.15 19.15 -26.48
N ASP A 12 16.20 19.69 -25.72
CA ASP A 12 16.06 19.48 -24.28
C ASP A 12 15.79 18.00 -23.95
N LEU A 13 14.88 17.36 -24.70
CA LEU A 13 14.60 15.94 -24.54
C LEU A 13 15.82 15.08 -24.86
N SER A 14 16.47 15.34 -26.01
CA SER A 14 17.65 14.60 -26.45
C SER A 14 18.82 14.75 -25.48
N GLY A 15 19.04 15.97 -24.97
CA GLY A 15 20.04 16.27 -23.95
C GLY A 15 19.78 15.50 -22.65
N MET A 16 18.54 15.58 -22.13
CA MET A 16 18.13 14.87 -20.92
C MET A 16 18.32 13.36 -21.05
N ILE A 17 17.94 12.76 -22.19
CA ILE A 17 18.15 11.33 -22.45
C ILE A 17 19.64 10.98 -22.45
N ALA A 18 20.47 11.76 -23.14
CA ALA A 18 21.91 11.52 -23.22
C ALA A 18 22.60 11.62 -21.85
N ASP A 19 22.13 12.54 -21.00
CA ASP A 19 22.69 12.73 -19.66
C ASP A 19 22.19 11.67 -18.68
N LEU A 20 20.92 11.27 -18.73
CA LEU A 20 20.37 10.20 -17.88
C LEU A 20 21.06 8.85 -18.08
N LYS A 21 21.54 8.57 -19.30
CA LYS A 21 22.36 7.37 -19.58
C LYS A 21 23.71 7.38 -18.87
N LYS A 22 24.26 8.56 -18.57
CA LYS A 22 25.55 8.72 -17.88
C LYS A 22 25.37 8.89 -16.38
N TRP A 23 24.30 9.57 -15.98
CA TRP A 23 24.04 9.96 -14.62
C TRP A 23 22.53 10.00 -14.35
N PRO A 24 21.99 9.15 -13.45
CA PRO A 24 20.55 8.95 -13.32
C PRO A 24 19.82 10.01 -12.48
N HIS A 25 20.55 11.04 -12.03
CA HIS A 25 20.02 12.20 -11.31
C HIS A 25 20.40 13.47 -12.06
N THR A 26 19.72 13.68 -13.18
CA THR A 26 19.90 14.84 -14.07
C THR A 26 18.74 15.81 -13.86
N ALA A 27 19.06 17.09 -13.90
CA ALA A 27 18.12 18.19 -13.79
C ALA A 27 18.09 19.00 -15.08
N ILE A 28 16.93 19.54 -15.41
CA ILE A 28 16.71 20.39 -16.58
C ILE A 28 16.10 21.73 -16.17
N ASP A 29 16.77 22.80 -16.60
CA ASP A 29 16.34 24.17 -16.37
C ASP A 29 15.26 24.56 -17.38
N ASN A 30 14.06 24.88 -16.88
CA ASN A 30 12.94 25.36 -17.68
C ASN A 30 12.81 26.91 -17.59
N GLY A 31 13.90 27.59 -17.18
CA GLY A 31 14.01 29.03 -17.00
C GLY A 31 13.57 29.50 -15.61
N THR A 32 12.31 29.28 -15.25
CA THR A 32 11.77 29.74 -13.95
C THR A 32 11.75 28.64 -12.88
N PHE A 33 11.93 27.40 -13.28
CA PHE A 33 11.98 26.24 -12.40
C PHE A 33 12.87 25.16 -13.01
N GLU A 34 13.39 24.28 -12.16
CA GLU A 34 14.18 23.12 -12.57
C GLU A 34 13.40 21.84 -12.28
N LEU A 35 13.36 20.91 -13.23
CA LEU A 35 12.81 19.57 -13.00
C LEU A 35 13.93 18.56 -13.05
N SER A 36 13.92 17.58 -12.15
CA SER A 36 14.98 16.57 -12.07
C SER A 36 14.43 15.17 -11.87
N THR A 37 15.19 14.20 -12.39
CA THR A 37 15.04 12.79 -12.01
C THR A 37 15.73 12.57 -10.68
N THR A 38 15.13 11.84 -9.75
CA THR A 38 15.70 11.65 -8.42
C THR A 38 15.36 10.27 -7.88
N LEU A 39 16.12 9.80 -6.90
CA LEU A 39 15.73 8.60 -6.18
C LEU A 39 14.55 8.91 -5.28
N PHE A 40 13.62 7.97 -5.24
CA PHE A 40 12.46 8.07 -4.36
C PHE A 40 12.27 6.79 -3.54
N SER A 41 11.58 6.94 -2.41
CA SER A 41 10.98 5.84 -1.67
C SER A 41 9.61 6.26 -1.18
N THR A 42 8.57 5.50 -1.53
CA THR A 42 7.19 5.80 -1.15
C THR A 42 6.56 4.64 -0.43
N PHE A 43 6.02 4.91 0.75
CA PHE A 43 5.37 3.96 1.63
C PHE A 43 3.86 4.21 1.61
N TYR A 44 3.07 3.23 1.20
CA TYR A 44 1.61 3.29 1.17
C TYR A 44 1.04 2.38 2.26
N PHE A 45 0.22 2.93 3.16
CA PHE A 45 -0.30 2.22 4.33
C PHE A 45 -1.72 2.66 4.68
N THR A 46 -2.51 1.76 5.25
CA THR A 46 -3.77 2.10 5.91
C THR A 46 -3.52 2.27 7.41
N TYR A 47 -4.52 2.76 8.14
CA TYR A 47 -4.46 2.83 9.58
C TYR A 47 -5.83 2.57 10.20
N GLU A 48 -5.84 1.93 11.36
CA GLU A 48 -7.05 1.76 12.16
C GLU A 48 -7.51 3.13 12.70
N PRO A 49 -8.79 3.52 12.57
CA PRO A 49 -9.29 4.82 13.03
C PRO A 49 -8.98 5.10 14.50
N ALA A 50 -9.01 4.06 15.35
CA ALA A 50 -8.65 4.17 16.77
C ALA A 50 -7.17 4.55 17.00
N ASN A 51 -6.30 4.29 16.03
CA ASN A 51 -4.85 4.48 16.10
C ASN A 51 -4.36 5.65 15.22
N TYR A 52 -5.26 6.50 14.72
CA TYR A 52 -4.91 7.59 13.79
C TYR A 52 -3.81 8.51 14.34
N LEU A 53 -3.89 8.91 15.61
CA LEU A 53 -2.89 9.75 16.25
C LEU A 53 -1.54 9.04 16.37
N GLN A 54 -1.53 7.77 16.80
CA GLN A 54 -0.30 6.98 16.90
C GLN A 54 0.37 6.85 15.53
N THR A 55 -0.43 6.62 14.49
CA THR A 55 0.05 6.55 13.11
C THR A 55 0.67 7.88 12.67
N THR A 56 -0.01 9.01 12.92
CA THR A 56 0.53 10.34 12.59
C THR A 56 1.84 10.64 13.32
N LEU A 57 1.94 10.28 14.60
CA LEU A 57 3.18 10.44 15.36
C LEU A 57 4.31 9.55 14.80
N ALA A 58 3.99 8.31 14.40
CA ALA A 58 4.97 7.43 13.75
C ALA A 58 5.46 8.01 12.41
N MET A 59 4.58 8.66 11.62
CA MET A 59 5.00 9.35 10.40
C MET A 59 6.00 10.47 10.68
N ILE A 60 5.76 11.26 11.74
CA ILE A 60 6.67 12.33 12.18
C ILE A 60 8.01 11.72 12.62
N ASP A 61 8.01 10.66 13.42
CA ASP A 61 9.24 10.00 13.87
C ASP A 61 10.06 9.44 12.69
N VAL A 62 9.40 8.89 11.67
CA VAL A 62 10.05 8.41 10.44
C VAL A 62 10.68 9.59 9.69
N GLN A 63 9.95 10.70 9.54
CA GLN A 63 10.49 11.90 8.89
C GLN A 63 11.71 12.47 9.62
N GLU A 64 11.67 12.58 10.94
CA GLU A 64 12.78 13.08 11.74
C GLU A 64 14.00 12.14 11.68
N ALA A 65 13.77 10.83 11.64
CA ALA A 65 14.85 9.85 11.43
C ALA A 65 15.52 10.02 10.06
N PHE A 66 14.73 10.24 9.01
CA PHE A 66 15.24 10.52 7.66
C PHE A 66 16.02 11.84 7.61
N GLU A 67 15.47 12.90 8.20
CA GLU A 67 16.09 14.21 8.26
C GLU A 67 17.46 14.16 8.97
N LYS A 68 17.52 13.47 10.10
CA LYS A 68 18.77 13.25 10.84
C LYS A 68 19.80 12.52 10.00
N LEU A 69 19.37 11.53 9.22
CA LEU A 69 20.23 10.77 8.33
C LEU A 69 20.85 11.65 7.24
N LEU A 70 20.11 12.67 6.79
CA LEU A 70 20.55 13.65 5.80
C LEU A 70 21.28 14.87 6.40
N SER A 71 21.53 14.88 7.72
CA SER A 71 22.12 16.02 8.43
C SER A 71 21.29 17.31 8.32
N HIS A 72 19.96 17.20 8.44
CA HIS A 72 19.00 18.31 8.47
C HIS A 72 19.00 19.18 7.19
N PRO A 73 18.59 18.61 6.05
CA PRO A 73 18.72 19.25 4.73
C PRO A 73 17.62 20.28 4.41
N PHE A 74 16.49 20.27 5.13
CA PHE A 74 15.29 20.99 4.71
C PHE A 74 15.39 22.50 4.95
N THR A 75 14.93 23.28 3.98
CA THR A 75 14.92 24.75 4.04
C THR A 75 13.51 25.31 4.09
N ILE A 76 12.52 24.56 3.59
CA ILE A 76 11.09 24.91 3.58
C ILE A 76 10.27 23.74 4.11
N ALA A 77 9.22 24.06 4.86
CA ALA A 77 8.14 23.12 5.17
C ALA A 77 6.76 23.78 5.00
N THR A 78 5.71 22.99 4.83
CA THR A 78 4.33 23.49 4.76
C THR A 78 3.66 23.53 6.13
N HIS A 79 2.83 24.54 6.35
CA HIS A 79 2.02 24.65 7.56
C HIS A 79 0.93 23.55 7.57
N PRO A 80 0.78 22.72 8.63
CA PRO A 80 -0.13 21.56 8.60
C PRO A 80 -1.62 21.86 8.38
N ASP A 81 -2.07 23.08 8.72
CA ASP A 81 -3.45 23.52 8.49
C ASP A 81 -3.69 24.25 7.16
N SER A 82 -2.82 25.19 6.77
CA SER A 82 -3.01 26.03 5.58
C SER A 82 -2.27 25.52 4.34
N GLU A 83 -1.41 24.51 4.52
CA GLU A 83 -0.54 23.91 3.52
C GLU A 83 0.43 24.89 2.84
N ARG A 84 0.53 26.13 3.34
CA ARG A 84 1.40 27.16 2.77
C ARG A 84 2.87 26.92 3.15
N PRO A 85 3.82 27.14 2.22
CA PRO A 85 5.24 27.00 2.49
C PRO A 85 5.76 28.12 3.40
N HIS A 86 6.61 27.74 4.35
CA HIS A 86 7.34 28.64 5.24
C HIS A 86 8.78 28.16 5.44
N PRO A 87 9.72 29.07 5.78
CA PRO A 87 11.07 28.68 6.18
C PRO A 87 11.04 27.61 7.27
N TYR A 88 11.81 26.55 7.10
CA TYR A 88 11.92 25.47 8.06
C TYR A 88 12.42 26.00 9.41
N GLY A 89 11.83 25.54 10.51
CA GLY A 89 12.07 26.08 11.86
C GLY A 89 11.37 27.42 12.18
N SER A 90 10.58 27.98 11.26
CA SER A 90 9.78 29.18 11.53
C SER A 90 8.72 28.94 12.61
N LYS A 91 8.51 29.94 13.47
CA LYS A 91 7.42 29.95 14.48
C LYS A 91 6.03 29.72 13.88
N ARG A 92 5.85 30.02 12.59
CA ARG A 92 4.57 29.77 11.89
C ARG A 92 4.27 28.29 11.73
N LEU A 93 5.28 27.43 11.65
CA LEU A 93 5.09 25.99 11.51
C LEU A 93 4.61 25.34 12.82
N GLY A 94 5.03 25.88 13.96
CA GLY A 94 4.71 25.32 15.28
C GLY A 94 5.34 23.94 15.51
N ASP A 95 4.86 23.23 16.53
CA ASP A 95 5.26 21.85 16.82
C ASP A 95 4.37 20.86 16.06
N LEU A 96 4.97 19.95 15.30
CA LEU A 96 4.24 18.99 14.47
C LEU A 96 3.43 17.98 15.29
N ARG A 97 3.90 17.62 16.49
CA ARG A 97 3.18 16.69 17.39
C ARG A 97 1.98 17.37 18.02
N GLU A 98 2.06 18.67 18.31
CA GLU A 98 0.89 19.46 18.69
C GLU A 98 -0.13 19.54 17.54
N TRP A 99 0.32 19.74 16.30
CA TRP A 99 -0.56 19.67 15.13
C TRP A 99 -1.21 18.31 14.98
N ALA A 100 -0.44 17.21 15.10
CA ALA A 100 -0.97 15.86 15.03
C ALA A 100 -2.10 15.60 16.04
N ARG A 101 -1.97 16.12 17.27
CA ARG A 101 -3.01 16.02 18.31
C ARG A 101 -4.24 16.90 18.03
N ARG A 102 -4.07 18.00 17.30
CA ARG A 102 -5.14 18.95 16.96
C ARG A 102 -5.89 18.57 15.69
N THR A 103 -5.25 17.85 14.76
CA THR A 103 -5.86 17.44 13.50
C THR A 103 -6.78 16.23 13.73
N PRO A 104 -8.12 16.40 13.65
CA PRO A 104 -9.06 15.33 13.93
C PRO A 104 -8.99 14.23 12.86
N LEU A 105 -9.58 13.08 13.15
CA LEU A 105 -9.60 11.89 12.28
C LEU A 105 -10.17 12.18 10.88
N GLU A 106 -11.20 13.02 10.83
CA GLU A 106 -11.95 13.39 9.63
C GLU A 106 -11.19 14.40 8.75
N LYS A 107 -10.05 14.93 9.22
CA LYS A 107 -9.20 15.84 8.46
C LYS A 107 -7.90 15.12 8.08
N ALA A 108 -7.43 15.32 6.85
CA ALA A 108 -6.11 14.83 6.45
C ALA A 108 -5.01 15.53 7.27
N PHE A 109 -3.95 14.81 7.61
CA PHE A 109 -2.73 15.42 8.16
C PHE A 109 -1.69 15.46 7.05
N VAL A 110 -1.36 16.66 6.59
CA VAL A 110 -0.49 16.87 5.42
C VAL A 110 0.64 17.82 5.78
N VAL A 111 1.88 17.36 5.62
CA VAL A 111 3.08 18.18 5.83
C VAL A 111 4.13 17.79 4.79
N LYS A 112 4.72 18.78 4.16
CA LYS A 112 5.74 18.58 3.13
C LYS A 112 7.01 19.35 3.51
N PHE A 113 8.15 18.73 3.28
CA PHE A 113 9.48 19.29 3.53
C PHE A 113 10.28 19.25 2.23
N THR A 114 11.06 20.29 1.95
CA THR A 114 11.95 20.35 0.79
C THR A 114 13.22 21.12 1.15
N ASP A 115 14.34 20.73 0.54
CA ASP A 115 15.58 21.50 0.56
C ASP A 115 15.58 22.68 -0.43
N GLU A 116 14.61 22.71 -1.34
CA GLU A 116 14.53 23.70 -2.41
C GLU A 116 13.76 24.96 -2.01
N LYS A 117 14.32 26.14 -2.32
CA LYS A 117 13.70 27.43 -2.03
C LYS A 117 12.62 27.77 -3.04
N ASN A 118 12.82 27.39 -4.31
CA ASN A 118 11.81 27.55 -5.34
C ASN A 118 10.79 26.41 -5.25
N PRO A 119 9.56 26.62 -4.76
CA PRO A 119 8.60 25.53 -4.60
C PRO A 119 8.20 24.88 -5.93
N GLN A 120 8.52 25.51 -7.06
CA GLN A 120 8.27 24.97 -8.40
C GLN A 120 9.35 24.01 -8.90
N SER A 121 10.51 23.96 -8.24
CA SER A 121 11.61 23.11 -8.67
C SER A 121 11.62 21.77 -7.96
N SER A 122 12.12 20.74 -8.65
CA SER A 122 12.29 19.40 -8.08
C SER A 122 13.26 19.44 -6.90
N PRO A 123 12.93 18.84 -5.76
CA PRO A 123 13.82 18.81 -4.62
C PRO A 123 14.99 17.85 -4.84
N THR A 124 16.13 18.14 -4.23
CA THR A 124 17.20 17.14 -4.12
C THR A 124 16.98 16.22 -2.92
N HIS A 125 16.33 16.74 -1.88
CA HIS A 125 15.80 15.96 -0.77
C HIS A 125 14.42 16.47 -0.34
N SER A 126 13.51 15.55 -0.08
CA SER A 126 12.18 15.90 0.43
C SER A 126 11.62 14.81 1.36
N ALA A 127 10.59 15.20 2.11
CA ALA A 127 9.70 14.28 2.80
C ALA A 127 8.27 14.80 2.68
N TYR A 128 7.36 14.02 2.12
CA TYR A 128 5.94 14.37 1.99
C TYR A 128 5.11 13.39 2.80
N LEU A 129 4.46 13.90 3.84
CA LEU A 129 3.64 13.12 4.78
C LEU A 129 2.17 13.41 4.47
N TRP A 130 1.41 12.33 4.25
CA TRP A 130 -0.02 12.41 3.98
C TRP A 130 -0.76 11.32 4.74
N ARG A 131 -1.42 11.69 5.84
CA ARG A 131 -2.45 10.82 6.44
C ARG A 131 -3.79 11.19 5.83
N THR A 132 -4.39 10.27 5.10
CA THR A 132 -5.73 10.44 4.51
C THR A 132 -6.77 10.62 5.62
N SER A 133 -7.82 11.41 5.39
CA SER A 133 -8.95 11.52 6.32
C SER A 133 -9.77 10.25 6.33
N HIS A 134 -10.38 9.91 7.46
CA HIS A 134 -11.30 8.79 7.54
C HIS A 134 -12.74 9.29 7.66
N TRP A 135 -13.62 8.77 6.79
CA TRP A 135 -15.06 9.02 6.81
C TRP A 135 -15.80 7.68 6.97
N SER A 136 -17.00 7.65 7.53
CA SER A 136 -17.72 6.39 7.80
C SER A 136 -18.00 5.53 6.57
N ASP A 137 -17.94 6.14 5.37
CA ASP A 137 -18.15 5.49 4.07
C ASP A 137 -16.87 5.48 3.20
N SER A 138 -15.70 5.85 3.74
CA SER A 138 -14.46 5.86 2.95
C SER A 138 -13.92 4.44 2.78
N ASP A 139 -13.63 4.08 1.53
CA ASP A 139 -12.89 2.86 1.17
C ASP A 139 -11.49 2.84 1.83
N GLU A 140 -10.76 1.72 1.71
CA GLU A 140 -9.41 1.49 2.25
C GLU A 140 -8.32 2.36 1.57
N ASP A 141 -8.51 3.68 1.54
CA ASP A 141 -7.58 4.64 0.97
C ASP A 141 -6.24 4.60 1.71
N TYR A 142 -5.15 4.71 0.95
CA TYR A 142 -3.83 4.77 1.51
C TYR A 142 -3.52 6.16 2.07
N SER A 143 -2.89 6.16 3.24
CA SER A 143 -1.96 7.19 3.65
C SER A 143 -0.60 6.92 3.02
N SER A 144 0.24 7.96 2.91
CA SER A 144 1.56 7.83 2.33
C SER A 144 2.64 8.66 3.02
N ILE A 145 3.88 8.17 2.91
CA ILE A 145 5.07 8.99 3.07
C ILE A 145 5.96 8.79 1.84
N GLN A 146 6.34 9.89 1.18
CA GLN A 146 7.27 9.90 0.06
C GLN A 146 8.55 10.64 0.43
N PHE A 147 9.69 10.07 0.08
CA PHE A 147 11.00 10.69 0.22
C PHE A 147 11.67 10.82 -1.14
N TYR A 148 12.29 11.97 -1.39
CA TYR A 148 13.31 12.12 -2.43
C TYR A 148 14.69 12.30 -1.79
N TYR A 149 15.73 11.78 -2.44
CA TYR A 149 17.11 11.93 -1.99
C TYR A 149 18.10 11.81 -3.14
N ARG A 150 19.27 12.45 -3.01
CA ARG A 150 20.26 12.48 -4.09
C ARG A 150 20.88 11.11 -4.35
N TRP A 151 21.08 10.80 -5.63
CA TRP A 151 21.84 9.63 -6.08
C TRP A 151 23.22 9.52 -5.41
N GLN A 152 24.00 10.60 -5.42
CA GLN A 152 25.33 10.61 -4.78
C GLN A 152 25.24 10.32 -3.27
N TRP A 153 24.26 10.90 -2.58
CA TRP A 153 24.05 10.61 -1.16
C TRP A 153 23.72 9.13 -0.94
N TRP A 154 22.88 8.53 -1.79
CA TRP A 154 22.57 7.11 -1.70
C TRP A 154 23.81 6.25 -1.92
N LEU A 155 24.64 6.56 -2.92
CA LEU A 155 25.92 5.86 -3.16
C LEU A 155 26.80 5.82 -1.91
N ASP A 156 26.85 6.93 -1.18
CA ASP A 156 27.67 7.09 0.03
C ASP A 156 27.02 6.46 1.28
N ASN A 157 25.70 6.18 1.26
CA ASN A 157 24.92 5.84 2.46
C ASN A 157 24.00 4.61 2.30
N LYS A 158 24.25 3.72 1.33
CA LYS A 158 23.39 2.56 0.97
C LYS A 158 22.88 1.77 2.17
N ASP A 159 23.77 1.39 3.08
CA ASP A 159 23.42 0.56 4.25
C ASP A 159 22.62 1.33 5.30
N ALA A 160 22.84 2.63 5.43
CA ALA A 160 22.09 3.47 6.34
C ALA A 160 20.69 3.75 5.80
N TRP A 161 20.58 4.02 4.49
CA TRP A 161 19.32 4.11 3.77
C TRP A 161 18.50 2.81 3.89
N ARG A 162 19.13 1.66 3.66
CA ARG A 162 18.42 0.36 3.74
C ARG A 162 17.86 0.11 5.14
N ARG A 163 18.68 0.33 6.19
CA ARG A 163 18.20 0.22 7.58
C ARG A 163 17.02 1.14 7.84
N PHE A 164 17.07 2.38 7.35
CA PHE A 164 15.96 3.32 7.44
C PHE A 164 14.70 2.79 6.75
N VAL A 165 14.79 2.22 5.55
CA VAL A 165 13.64 1.63 4.83
C VAL A 165 13.04 0.47 5.61
N LEU A 166 13.86 -0.48 6.08
CA LEU A 166 13.37 -1.66 6.82
C LEU A 166 12.74 -1.26 8.18
N ASP A 167 13.35 -0.31 8.89
CA ASP A 167 12.80 0.23 10.14
C ASP A 167 11.47 0.95 9.89
N THR A 168 11.35 1.68 8.78
CA THR A 168 10.10 2.35 8.38
C THR A 168 9.01 1.33 8.05
N ILE A 169 9.33 0.25 7.35
CA ILE A 169 8.40 -0.86 7.10
C ILE A 169 7.93 -1.47 8.42
N GLY A 170 8.85 -1.76 9.35
CA GLY A 170 8.50 -2.32 10.65
C GLY A 170 7.59 -1.42 11.50
N ARG A 171 7.76 -0.09 11.40
CA ARG A 171 6.97 0.92 12.13
C ARG A 171 5.59 1.15 11.53
N LEU A 172 5.51 1.36 10.22
CA LEU A 172 4.28 1.75 9.53
C LEU A 172 3.48 0.57 9.00
N LYS A 173 4.11 -0.61 8.87
CA LYS A 173 3.52 -1.82 8.28
C LYS A 173 2.78 -1.53 6.95
N PRO A 174 3.48 -0.91 5.98
CA PRO A 174 2.86 -0.50 4.74
C PRO A 174 2.31 -1.69 3.95
N ALA A 175 1.20 -1.46 3.24
CA ALA A 175 0.69 -2.43 2.29
C ALA A 175 1.64 -2.54 1.09
N GLN A 176 2.24 -1.42 0.66
CA GLN A 176 3.13 -1.38 -0.50
C GLN A 176 4.26 -0.37 -0.25
N VAL A 177 5.48 -0.69 -0.70
CA VAL A 177 6.58 0.28 -0.77
C VAL A 177 7.24 0.17 -2.13
N TYR A 178 7.54 1.32 -2.74
CA TYR A 178 8.25 1.39 -4.01
C TYR A 178 9.47 2.29 -3.87
N SER A 179 10.56 1.91 -4.53
CA SER A 179 11.77 2.71 -4.61
C SER A 179 12.48 2.50 -5.95
N GLY A 180 13.03 3.58 -6.48
CA GLY A 180 13.67 3.63 -7.79
C GLY A 180 13.92 5.08 -8.20
N PHE A 181 13.96 5.34 -9.50
CA PHE A 181 14.03 6.70 -10.03
C PHE A 181 12.66 7.17 -10.53
N SER A 182 12.33 8.43 -10.27
CA SER A 182 11.17 9.11 -10.84
C SER A 182 11.51 10.57 -11.11
N MET A 183 10.63 11.31 -11.79
CA MET A 183 10.66 12.77 -11.70
C MET A 183 10.40 13.19 -10.25
N GLY A 184 11.22 14.09 -9.72
CA GLY A 184 11.08 14.63 -8.37
C GLY A 184 9.93 15.61 -8.33
N ASN A 185 8.82 15.25 -7.69
CA ASN A 185 7.66 16.14 -7.63
C ASN A 185 7.99 17.42 -6.84
N PRO A 186 7.85 18.62 -7.45
CA PRO A 186 8.03 19.88 -6.73
C PRO A 186 7.04 20.05 -5.58
N LEU A 187 7.36 20.96 -4.67
CA LEU A 187 6.50 21.24 -3.52
C LEU A 187 5.15 21.83 -3.94
N GLU A 188 5.16 22.71 -4.94
CA GLU A 188 3.99 23.36 -5.51
C GLU A 188 3.14 22.32 -6.26
N PHE A 189 1.93 22.08 -5.76
CA PHE A 189 1.03 21.04 -6.25
C PHE A 189 0.72 21.15 -7.76
N GLY A 190 0.64 22.37 -8.29
CA GLY A 190 0.36 22.61 -9.71
C GLY A 190 1.45 22.07 -10.65
N MET A 191 2.70 21.99 -10.19
CA MET A 191 3.86 21.57 -11.00
C MET A 191 3.84 20.10 -11.40
N ARG A 192 2.93 19.30 -10.83
CA ARG A 192 2.75 17.92 -11.25
C ARG A 192 2.32 17.84 -12.72
N ALA A 193 1.61 18.84 -13.24
CA ALA A 193 1.21 18.87 -14.64
C ALA A 193 2.42 18.91 -15.58
N GLU A 194 3.45 19.68 -15.22
CA GLU A 194 4.72 19.82 -15.94
C GLU A 194 5.62 18.57 -15.76
N ALA A 195 5.69 18.02 -14.54
CA ALA A 195 6.41 16.77 -14.29
C ALA A 195 5.83 15.57 -15.06
N ALA A 196 4.50 15.52 -15.24
CA ALA A 196 3.82 14.45 -15.98
C ALA A 196 4.15 14.45 -17.49
N VAL A 197 4.44 15.63 -18.06
CA VAL A 197 4.90 15.74 -19.46
C VAL A 197 6.28 15.09 -19.60
N TRP A 198 7.18 15.35 -18.66
CA TRP A 198 8.50 14.71 -18.61
C TRP A 198 8.43 13.20 -18.35
N ASP A 199 7.55 12.73 -17.46
CA ASP A 199 7.32 11.29 -17.26
C ASP A 199 6.95 10.61 -18.58
N ARG A 200 5.99 11.17 -19.32
CA ARG A 200 5.54 10.60 -20.60
C ARG A 200 6.62 10.70 -21.69
N ALA A 201 7.39 11.78 -21.73
CA ALA A 201 8.44 11.96 -22.72
C ALA A 201 9.64 11.01 -22.49
N LEU A 202 10.00 10.72 -21.25
CA LEU A 202 11.19 9.91 -20.91
C LEU A 202 10.92 8.40 -20.84
N THR A 203 9.71 7.98 -20.49
CA THR A 203 9.37 6.55 -20.32
C THR A 203 9.48 5.65 -21.58
N PRO A 204 9.43 6.18 -22.83
CA PRO A 204 9.81 5.43 -24.03
C PRO A 204 11.32 5.16 -24.15
N HIS A 205 12.15 5.81 -23.33
CA HIS A 205 13.62 5.70 -23.38
C HIS A 205 14.22 4.96 -22.19
N PHE A 206 13.49 4.84 -21.08
CA PHE A 206 13.96 4.23 -19.83
C PHE A 206 12.89 3.34 -19.20
N TYR A 207 13.13 2.03 -19.12
CA TYR A 207 12.19 1.10 -18.50
C TYR A 207 12.12 1.25 -16.96
N GLY A 208 13.21 1.72 -16.35
CA GLY A 208 13.37 1.88 -14.91
C GLY A 208 12.91 3.23 -14.36
N LEU A 209 12.55 4.19 -15.23
CA LEU A 209 11.92 5.42 -14.79
C LEU A 209 10.48 5.13 -14.36
N ASP A 210 10.14 5.50 -13.13
CA ASP A 210 8.84 5.32 -12.51
C ASP A 210 8.01 6.61 -12.53
N THR A 211 6.70 6.46 -12.50
CA THR A 211 5.73 7.56 -12.44
C THR A 211 5.07 7.56 -11.06
N ASP A 212 5.81 7.93 -10.01
CA ASP A 212 5.29 7.93 -8.64
C ASP A 212 4.56 9.24 -8.31
N TYR A 213 3.25 9.14 -8.05
CA TYR A 213 2.42 10.29 -7.67
C TYR A 213 1.41 9.89 -6.58
N PRO A 214 1.81 9.93 -5.31
CA PRO A 214 1.00 9.40 -4.21
C PRO A 214 -0.40 10.00 -4.14
N PHE A 215 -0.55 11.31 -4.36
CA PHE A 215 -1.86 11.97 -4.31
C PHE A 215 -2.85 11.39 -5.33
N GLY A 216 -2.41 11.11 -6.56
CA GLY A 216 -3.27 10.50 -7.59
C GLY A 216 -3.46 8.99 -7.44
N MET A 217 -2.61 8.32 -6.66
CA MET A 217 -2.61 6.86 -6.54
C MET A 217 -3.21 6.34 -5.22
N SER A 218 -3.33 7.18 -4.19
CA SER A 218 -3.68 6.71 -2.84
C SER A 218 -5.16 6.39 -2.63
N LEU A 219 -6.04 6.83 -3.55
CA LEU A 219 -7.49 6.69 -3.41
C LEU A 219 -7.99 5.42 -4.10
N THR A 220 -9.00 4.77 -3.56
CA THR A 220 -9.74 3.71 -4.25
C THR A 220 -10.52 4.32 -5.44
N PRO A 221 -10.53 3.68 -6.63
CA PRO A 221 -10.05 2.34 -6.94
C PRO A 221 -8.66 2.32 -7.59
N GLN A 222 -7.71 3.15 -7.15
CA GLN A 222 -6.34 3.17 -7.68
C GLN A 222 -5.46 2.14 -6.95
N LEU A 223 -4.32 2.55 -6.39
CA LEU A 223 -3.34 1.64 -5.82
C LEU A 223 -3.86 0.76 -4.65
N PRO A 224 -4.90 1.12 -3.88
CA PRO A 224 -5.52 0.16 -2.96
C PRO A 224 -6.08 -1.11 -3.63
N SER A 225 -6.44 -1.04 -4.92
CA SER A 225 -7.07 -2.14 -5.68
C SER A 225 -6.08 -3.03 -6.43
N GLY A 226 -4.77 -2.79 -6.35
CA GLY A 226 -3.74 -3.60 -7.02
C GLY A 226 -2.33 -3.08 -6.75
N ILE A 227 -1.32 -3.66 -7.40
CA ILE A 227 0.05 -3.12 -7.36
C ILE A 227 0.45 -2.53 -8.70
N ARG A 228 1.47 -1.65 -8.72
CA ARG A 228 2.12 -1.21 -9.95
C ARG A 228 3.42 -1.98 -10.17
N PRO A 229 3.93 -2.10 -11.42
CA PRO A 229 5.19 -2.79 -11.68
C PRO A 229 6.36 -2.07 -11.00
N PRO A 230 7.12 -2.75 -10.12
CA PRO A 230 8.30 -2.14 -9.50
C PRO A 230 9.47 -2.03 -10.49
N THR A 231 10.34 -1.05 -10.28
CA THR A 231 11.56 -0.83 -11.09
C THR A 231 12.83 -1.28 -10.37
N TRP A 232 12.89 -1.16 -9.04
CA TRP A 232 14.05 -1.59 -8.25
C TRP A 232 13.67 -2.17 -6.87
N GLY A 233 13.41 -1.30 -5.89
CA GLY A 233 13.10 -1.70 -4.51
C GLY A 233 11.60 -1.82 -4.31
N PHE A 234 11.14 -2.94 -3.76
CA PHE A 234 9.72 -3.22 -3.57
C PHE A 234 9.43 -3.95 -2.26
N PHE A 235 8.42 -3.51 -1.52
CA PHE A 235 7.89 -4.29 -0.40
C PHE A 235 6.62 -5.04 -0.81
N LEU A 236 6.73 -6.37 -0.85
CA LEU A 236 5.59 -7.26 -0.98
C LEU A 236 5.07 -7.60 0.42
N SER A 237 4.05 -6.86 0.88
CA SER A 237 3.39 -7.17 2.15
C SER A 237 2.64 -8.49 2.12
N ASP A 238 2.35 -9.05 3.29
CA ASP A 238 1.53 -10.26 3.41
C ASP A 238 0.15 -10.09 2.77
N ILE A 239 -0.45 -8.89 2.85
CA ILE A 239 -1.73 -8.54 2.23
C ILE A 239 -1.72 -8.85 0.73
N TRP A 240 -0.62 -8.55 0.03
CA TRP A 240 -0.49 -8.77 -1.41
C TRP A 240 0.08 -10.14 -1.75
N ARG A 241 1.01 -10.66 -0.93
CA ARG A 241 1.56 -12.01 -1.10
C ARG A 241 0.47 -13.08 -1.01
N GLU A 242 -0.45 -12.95 -0.06
CA GLU A 242 -1.56 -13.90 0.12
C GLU A 242 -2.50 -13.94 -1.08
N LYS A 243 -2.73 -12.79 -1.75
CA LYS A 243 -3.47 -12.72 -3.02
C LYS A 243 -2.80 -13.46 -4.17
N LEU A 244 -1.49 -13.72 -4.09
CA LEU A 244 -0.77 -14.57 -5.04
C LEU A 244 -0.83 -16.06 -4.70
N SER A 245 -1.36 -16.40 -3.51
CA SER A 245 -1.33 -17.75 -2.93
C SER A 245 0.08 -18.35 -2.86
N LEU A 246 1.07 -17.51 -2.53
CA LEU A 246 2.47 -17.90 -2.40
C LEU A 246 2.93 -17.79 -0.95
N SER A 247 3.76 -18.72 -0.47
CA SER A 247 4.52 -18.53 0.78
C SER A 247 5.71 -17.59 0.57
N CYS A 248 6.33 -17.13 1.67
CA CYS A 248 7.57 -16.36 1.57
C CYS A 248 8.69 -17.16 0.90
N ASP A 249 8.74 -18.47 1.13
CA ASP A 249 9.74 -19.37 0.54
C ASP A 249 9.49 -19.57 -0.96
N ASP A 250 8.22 -19.60 -1.40
CA ASP A 250 7.89 -19.67 -2.83
C ASP A 250 8.33 -18.41 -3.57
N VAL A 251 8.12 -17.23 -2.97
CA VAL A 251 8.59 -15.95 -3.54
C VAL A 251 10.12 -15.96 -3.64
N ALA A 252 10.82 -16.35 -2.57
CA ALA A 252 12.28 -16.43 -2.57
C ALA A 252 12.80 -17.44 -3.61
N THR A 253 12.12 -18.58 -3.78
CA THR A 253 12.47 -19.60 -4.77
C THR A 253 12.26 -19.11 -6.20
N GLN A 254 11.15 -18.43 -6.49
CA GLN A 254 10.87 -17.88 -7.82
C GLN A 254 11.80 -16.71 -8.18
N LEU A 255 12.34 -16.03 -7.18
CA LEU A 255 13.29 -14.92 -7.33
C LEU A 255 14.73 -15.33 -7.00
N ALA A 256 15.07 -16.62 -7.11
CA ALA A 256 16.38 -17.17 -6.83
C ALA A 256 17.43 -16.79 -7.92
N ASP A 257 17.64 -15.50 -8.12
CA ASP A 257 18.73 -14.92 -8.91
C ASP A 257 19.75 -14.30 -7.94
N PRO A 258 21.06 -14.56 -8.10
CA PRO A 258 22.09 -14.06 -7.18
C PRO A 258 22.19 -12.53 -7.12
N ARG A 259 21.61 -11.81 -8.09
CA ARG A 259 21.56 -10.35 -8.12
C ARG A 259 20.35 -9.80 -7.33
N ILE A 260 19.32 -10.62 -7.06
CA ILE A 260 18.14 -10.21 -6.31
C ILE A 260 18.38 -10.47 -4.83
N ARG A 261 18.08 -9.48 -4.00
CA ARG A 261 18.04 -9.66 -2.54
C ARG A 261 16.60 -9.66 -2.06
N VAL A 262 16.27 -10.63 -1.20
CA VAL A 262 14.98 -10.74 -0.53
C VAL A 262 15.21 -10.76 0.98
N ASP A 263 14.72 -9.74 1.68
CA ASP A 263 14.77 -9.62 3.14
C ASP A 263 13.37 -9.93 3.71
N THR A 264 13.23 -11.04 4.43
CA THR A 264 11.96 -11.41 5.08
C THR A 264 11.76 -10.62 6.38
N LEU A 265 10.64 -9.93 6.48
CA LEU A 265 10.22 -9.10 7.62
C LEU A 265 8.96 -9.71 8.27
N SER A 266 8.56 -9.16 9.42
CA SER A 266 7.38 -9.66 10.15
C SER A 266 6.04 -9.43 9.46
N CYS A 267 5.99 -8.65 8.37
CA CYS A 267 4.77 -8.26 7.67
C CYS A 267 4.86 -8.40 6.14
N GLY A 268 5.87 -9.12 5.64
CA GLY A 268 6.11 -9.32 4.21
C GLY A 268 7.59 -9.44 3.86
N GLN A 269 7.94 -9.20 2.59
CA GLN A 269 9.30 -9.30 2.08
C GLN A 269 9.72 -8.03 1.36
N TRP A 270 10.89 -7.49 1.70
CA TRP A 270 11.55 -6.43 0.95
C TRP A 270 12.43 -7.04 -0.14
N ILE A 271 12.30 -6.56 -1.37
CA ILE A 271 12.91 -7.12 -2.57
C ILE A 271 13.71 -6.01 -3.26
N GLU A 272 15.00 -6.23 -3.51
CA GLU A 272 15.86 -5.34 -4.31
C GLU A 272 16.33 -6.06 -5.58
N LEU A 273 16.07 -5.44 -6.73
CA LEU A 273 16.49 -5.95 -8.03
C LEU A 273 17.90 -5.45 -8.39
N GLY A 274 18.92 -6.27 -8.12
CA GLY A 274 20.31 -5.89 -8.40
C GLY A 274 20.93 -5.05 -7.28
N PRO A 275 22.23 -4.72 -7.41
CA PRO A 275 22.99 -4.03 -6.37
C PRO A 275 22.62 -2.55 -6.20
N GLN A 276 21.89 -1.96 -7.15
CA GLN A 276 21.50 -0.56 -7.18
C GLN A 276 20.27 -0.33 -8.08
N PRO A 277 19.54 0.79 -7.91
CA PRO A 277 18.51 1.18 -8.86
C PRO A 277 19.12 1.55 -10.21
N GLU A 278 18.39 1.24 -11.29
CA GLU A 278 18.81 1.50 -12.66
C GLU A 278 17.65 2.07 -13.49
N LEU A 279 17.96 2.94 -14.45
CA LEU A 279 16.97 3.52 -15.37
C LEU A 279 16.67 2.60 -16.56
N TYR A 280 17.51 1.60 -16.84
CA TYR A 280 17.37 0.64 -17.94
C TYR A 280 17.08 1.33 -19.29
N PRO A 281 18.10 1.94 -19.92
CA PRO A 281 17.95 2.51 -21.26
C PRO A 281 17.38 1.47 -22.21
N VAL A 282 16.35 1.86 -22.96
CA VAL A 282 15.59 0.93 -23.81
C VAL A 282 16.47 0.30 -24.91
N GLU A 283 17.51 1.01 -25.35
CA GLU A 283 18.48 0.52 -26.35
C GLU A 283 19.34 -0.65 -25.86
N ASP A 284 19.42 -0.87 -24.54
CA ASP A 284 20.12 -2.01 -23.94
C ASP A 284 19.24 -3.28 -23.89
N GLY A 285 17.98 -3.15 -24.30
CA GLY A 285 16.99 -4.23 -24.30
C GLY A 285 16.14 -4.27 -23.03
N VAL A 286 15.23 -5.26 -22.99
CA VAL A 286 14.29 -5.42 -21.87
C VAL A 286 15.03 -5.96 -20.65
N PRO A 287 14.93 -5.32 -19.47
CA PRO A 287 15.74 -5.69 -18.32
C PRO A 287 15.26 -6.99 -17.67
N GLU A 288 16.20 -7.90 -17.40
CA GLU A 288 15.91 -9.26 -16.92
C GLU A 288 15.28 -9.30 -15.53
N LEU A 289 15.81 -8.52 -14.56
CA LEU A 289 15.38 -8.58 -13.16
C LEU A 289 13.95 -8.06 -12.96
N PRO A 290 13.55 -6.91 -13.55
CA PRO A 290 12.16 -6.47 -13.51
C PRO A 290 11.20 -7.46 -14.21
N VAL A 291 11.61 -8.11 -15.30
CA VAL A 291 10.80 -9.16 -15.96
C VAL A 291 10.60 -10.36 -15.04
N LEU A 292 11.66 -10.82 -14.36
CA LEU A 292 11.57 -11.94 -13.42
C LEU A 292 10.60 -11.62 -12.27
N LEU A 293 10.71 -10.44 -11.66
CA LEU A 293 9.78 -10.00 -10.63
C LEU A 293 8.35 -9.84 -11.17
N ASN A 294 8.19 -9.25 -12.36
CA ASN A 294 6.89 -9.06 -12.99
C ASN A 294 6.16 -10.40 -13.22
N ARG A 295 6.86 -11.49 -13.56
CA ARG A 295 6.22 -12.82 -13.69
C ARG A 295 5.56 -13.30 -12.40
N VAL A 296 6.14 -12.98 -11.24
CA VAL A 296 5.56 -13.28 -9.92
C VAL A 296 4.36 -12.36 -9.66
N LEU A 297 4.54 -11.07 -9.92
CA LEU A 297 3.64 -10.00 -9.49
C LEU A 297 2.46 -9.71 -10.44
N ARG A 298 2.55 -10.05 -11.73
CA ARG A 298 1.58 -9.68 -12.78
C ARG A 298 0.14 -10.01 -12.41
N ARG A 299 -0.09 -11.11 -11.68
CA ARG A 299 -1.43 -11.58 -11.27
C ARG A 299 -2.14 -10.65 -10.28
N ILE A 300 -1.40 -9.83 -9.53
CA ILE A 300 -1.95 -8.84 -8.60
C ILE A 300 -1.74 -7.40 -9.07
N ARG A 301 -1.20 -7.21 -10.28
CA ARG A 301 -1.03 -5.89 -10.87
C ARG A 301 -2.38 -5.23 -11.08
N HIS A 302 -2.47 -3.95 -10.74
CA HIS A 302 -3.66 -3.17 -10.92
C HIS A 302 -4.02 -3.09 -12.42
N PRO A 303 -5.22 -3.54 -12.84
CA PRO A 303 -5.54 -3.73 -14.26
C PRO A 303 -5.85 -2.45 -15.02
N GLN A 304 -6.17 -1.37 -14.31
CA GLN A 304 -6.54 -0.07 -14.90
C GLN A 304 -5.98 1.10 -14.08
N LEU A 305 -4.74 0.98 -13.57
CA LEU A 305 -4.19 2.02 -12.69
C LEU A 305 -4.05 3.25 -13.55
N ASP A 306 -4.62 4.36 -13.11
CA ASP A 306 -4.61 5.56 -13.92
C ASP A 306 -3.37 6.40 -13.62
N LEU A 307 -2.53 6.62 -14.63
CA LEU A 307 -1.40 7.55 -14.57
C LEU A 307 -1.76 8.91 -15.17
N ILE A 308 -3.02 9.09 -15.62
CA ILE A 308 -3.55 10.39 -16.03
C ILE A 308 -3.53 11.30 -14.80
N GLY A 309 -2.53 12.19 -14.77
CA GLY A 309 -2.38 13.19 -13.72
C GLY A 309 -3.38 14.34 -13.89
N PHE A 310 -2.87 15.57 -13.87
CA PHE A 310 -3.66 16.74 -14.25
C PHE A 310 -3.96 16.67 -15.74
N GLY A 311 -5.25 16.64 -16.09
CA GLY A 311 -5.70 16.40 -17.46
C GLY A 311 -5.21 17.43 -18.47
N GLU A 312 -5.02 16.96 -19.69
CA GLU A 312 -4.86 17.81 -20.87
C GLU A 312 -6.13 18.64 -21.09
N TRP A 313 -5.96 19.89 -21.53
CA TRP A 313 -7.04 20.76 -21.96
C TRP A 313 -7.02 20.85 -23.50
N ASP A 314 -8.17 21.15 -24.12
CA ASP A 314 -8.27 21.22 -25.58
C ASP A 314 -7.24 22.20 -26.15
N GLY A 315 -6.30 21.69 -26.96
CA GLY A 315 -5.23 22.47 -27.56
C GLY A 315 -3.94 22.58 -26.74
N ASP A 316 -3.81 21.82 -25.65
CA ASP A 316 -2.51 21.65 -24.96
C ASP A 316 -1.51 20.95 -25.90
N PRO A 317 -0.36 21.57 -26.21
CA PRO A 317 0.65 20.95 -27.08
C PRO A 317 1.50 19.89 -26.37
N ASN A 318 1.28 19.65 -25.07
CA ASN A 318 2.10 18.75 -24.26
C ASN A 318 1.45 17.38 -24.07
N GLU A 319 2.12 16.34 -24.58
CA GLU A 319 1.69 14.96 -24.40
C GLU A 319 1.87 14.49 -22.94
N ARG A 320 0.83 13.86 -22.40
CA ARG A 320 0.86 13.15 -21.13
C ARG A 320 0.43 11.71 -21.34
N PHE A 321 0.53 10.91 -20.27
CA PHE A 321 -0.02 9.56 -20.31
C PHE A 321 -1.53 9.63 -20.57
N ASP A 322 -1.96 9.03 -21.67
CA ASP A 322 -3.36 8.65 -21.86
C ASP A 322 -3.61 7.26 -21.24
N ARG A 323 -4.88 6.82 -21.27
CA ARG A 323 -5.26 5.50 -20.74
C ARG A 323 -4.55 4.35 -21.47
N ARG A 324 -4.34 4.46 -22.78
CA ARG A 324 -3.74 3.39 -23.59
C ARG A 324 -2.26 3.25 -23.26
N ASP A 325 -1.52 4.35 -23.29
CA ASP A 325 -0.10 4.40 -22.96
C ASP A 325 0.13 3.98 -21.51
N THR A 326 -0.76 4.38 -20.61
CA THR A 326 -0.72 3.91 -19.22
C THR A 326 -0.73 2.39 -19.13
N GLN A 327 -1.67 1.71 -19.81
CA GLN A 327 -1.73 0.25 -19.77
C GLN A 327 -0.51 -0.42 -20.41
N ARG A 328 -0.03 0.12 -21.54
CA ARG A 328 1.17 -0.40 -22.21
C ARG A 328 2.41 -0.25 -21.32
N TRP A 329 2.55 0.88 -20.65
CA TRP A 329 3.66 1.15 -19.74
C TRP A 329 3.60 0.31 -18.46
N LEU A 330 2.41 0.11 -17.88
CA LEU A 330 2.22 -0.83 -16.76
C LEU A 330 2.52 -2.28 -17.18
N GLY A 331 2.28 -2.62 -18.45
CA GLY A 331 2.63 -3.91 -19.04
C GLY A 331 4.05 -4.01 -19.59
N ARG A 332 4.94 -3.01 -19.40
CA ARG A 332 6.25 -2.93 -20.11
C ARG A 332 7.18 -4.14 -19.89
N PHE A 333 6.99 -4.87 -18.79
CA PHE A 333 7.76 -6.07 -18.44
C PHE A 333 7.03 -7.39 -18.76
N ASP A 334 5.88 -7.33 -19.44
CA ASP A 334 5.18 -8.53 -19.87
C ASP A 334 5.88 -9.20 -21.07
N ASP A 335 5.81 -10.52 -21.12
CA ASP A 335 6.31 -11.32 -22.24
C ASP A 335 5.55 -10.99 -23.55
N ASP A 336 4.36 -10.39 -23.50
CA ASP A 336 3.57 -9.97 -24.66
C ASP A 336 3.60 -8.44 -24.88
N SER A 337 4.39 -7.70 -24.09
CA SER A 337 4.44 -6.24 -24.16
C SER A 337 4.90 -5.69 -25.52
N ASP A 338 4.31 -4.56 -25.90
CA ASP A 338 4.67 -3.76 -27.08
C ASP A 338 5.30 -2.41 -26.71
N TRP A 339 5.62 -2.15 -25.44
CA TRP A 339 6.23 -0.89 -25.00
C TRP A 339 7.77 -0.90 -25.14
N PRO A 340 8.39 0.16 -25.70
CA PRO A 340 7.76 1.35 -26.28
C PRO A 340 7.17 1.09 -27.67
N THR A 341 7.84 0.25 -28.47
CA THR A 341 7.29 -0.31 -29.72
C THR A 341 7.74 -1.77 -29.90
N PRO A 342 7.01 -2.59 -30.69
CA PRO A 342 7.44 -3.96 -31.03
C PRO A 342 8.82 -4.03 -31.69
N GLU A 343 9.14 -3.10 -32.58
CA GLU A 343 10.39 -3.07 -33.34
C GLU A 343 11.59 -2.92 -32.41
N ILE A 344 11.49 -2.02 -31.44
CA ILE A 344 12.53 -1.78 -30.43
C ILE A 344 12.73 -3.03 -29.55
N ARG A 345 11.65 -3.79 -29.29
CA ARG A 345 11.73 -5.06 -28.55
C ARG A 345 12.22 -6.25 -29.40
N GLY A 346 12.69 -6.00 -30.63
CA GLY A 346 13.13 -7.05 -31.55
C GLY A 346 11.99 -7.94 -32.08
N ARG A 347 10.72 -7.49 -31.96
CA ARG A 347 9.55 -8.19 -32.50
C ARG A 347 9.21 -7.61 -33.87
N VAL A 348 9.72 -8.25 -34.92
CA VAL A 348 9.29 -7.94 -36.28
C VAL A 348 7.88 -8.51 -36.49
N PRO A 349 6.89 -7.73 -36.95
CA PRO A 349 5.60 -8.27 -37.36
C PRO A 349 5.81 -9.31 -38.46
N GLY A 350 5.45 -10.58 -38.20
CA GLY A 350 5.49 -11.67 -39.20
C GLY A 350 6.57 -12.75 -39.01
N ALA A 351 7.27 -12.81 -37.87
CA ALA A 351 8.09 -13.99 -37.56
C ALA A 351 7.19 -15.23 -37.37
N PRO A 352 7.35 -16.32 -38.17
CA PRO A 352 6.50 -17.49 -38.05
C PRO A 352 6.90 -18.31 -36.83
N GLY A 353 6.03 -18.40 -35.82
CA GLY A 353 6.15 -19.43 -34.77
C GLY A 353 5.79 -19.03 -33.34
N ALA A 354 5.52 -17.77 -33.03
CA ALA A 354 4.97 -17.42 -31.72
C ALA A 354 3.44 -17.59 -31.78
N PRO A 355 2.82 -18.54 -31.03
CA PRO A 355 1.38 -18.46 -30.83
C PRO A 355 1.10 -17.13 -30.15
N ALA A 356 0.27 -16.29 -30.76
CA ALA A 356 -0.35 -15.17 -30.08
C ALA A 356 -1.19 -15.77 -28.95
N VAL A 357 -0.63 -15.81 -27.73
CA VAL A 357 -1.45 -16.02 -26.54
C VAL A 357 -2.24 -14.74 -26.43
N GLU A 358 -3.48 -14.74 -26.94
CA GLU A 358 -4.38 -13.63 -26.68
C GLU A 358 -4.47 -13.45 -25.16
N PRO A 359 -4.08 -12.27 -24.63
CA PRO A 359 -4.13 -12.04 -23.20
C PRO A 359 -5.58 -12.25 -22.76
N THR A 360 -5.80 -13.12 -21.77
CA THR A 360 -7.13 -13.34 -21.22
C THR A 360 -7.65 -11.99 -20.72
N PRO A 361 -8.73 -11.44 -21.28
CA PRO A 361 -9.20 -10.12 -20.87
C PRO A 361 -9.62 -10.19 -19.40
N THR A 362 -9.06 -9.29 -18.59
CA THR A 362 -9.28 -9.23 -17.14
C THR A 362 -10.48 -8.37 -16.77
N HIS A 363 -11.12 -7.74 -17.75
CA HIS A 363 -12.28 -6.88 -17.56
C HIS A 363 -13.14 -6.86 -18.83
N VAL A 364 -14.40 -6.46 -18.67
CA VAL A 364 -15.41 -6.42 -19.72
C VAL A 364 -16.44 -5.34 -19.40
N VAL A 365 -16.85 -4.56 -20.40
CA VAL A 365 -17.84 -3.50 -20.21
C VAL A 365 -19.24 -4.12 -20.15
N VAL A 366 -20.16 -3.51 -19.41
CA VAL A 366 -21.57 -3.89 -19.42
C VAL A 366 -22.10 -4.06 -20.86
N GLY A 367 -22.80 -5.17 -21.10
CA GLY A 367 -23.35 -5.52 -22.41
C GLY A 367 -22.38 -6.28 -23.33
N GLU A 368 -21.10 -6.39 -22.99
CA GLU A 368 -20.14 -7.24 -23.70
C GLU A 368 -20.13 -8.67 -23.14
N ALA A 369 -19.66 -9.62 -23.95
CA ALA A 369 -19.59 -11.03 -23.56
C ALA A 369 -18.42 -11.30 -22.62
N ILE A 370 -18.66 -12.05 -21.55
CA ILE A 370 -17.64 -12.55 -20.64
C ILE A 370 -16.69 -13.45 -21.44
N PRO A 371 -15.38 -13.13 -21.50
CA PRO A 371 -14.44 -13.83 -22.37
C PRO A 371 -14.05 -15.21 -21.83
N SER A 372 -14.14 -15.42 -20.52
CA SER A 372 -13.74 -16.67 -19.87
C SER A 372 -14.57 -16.92 -18.61
N GLU A 373 -14.95 -18.19 -18.39
CA GLU A 373 -15.71 -18.56 -17.21
C GLU A 373 -14.91 -18.31 -15.92
N GLY A 374 -15.58 -17.94 -14.84
CA GLY A 374 -14.90 -17.61 -13.59
C GLY A 374 -15.70 -16.68 -12.69
N TYR A 375 -15.12 -16.32 -11.56
CA TYR A 375 -15.64 -15.26 -10.69
C TYR A 375 -15.23 -13.89 -11.24
N TRP A 376 -16.20 -12.98 -11.25
CA TRP A 376 -16.03 -11.59 -11.64
C TRP A 376 -16.76 -10.70 -10.65
N TYR A 377 -16.27 -9.48 -10.45
CA TYR A 377 -16.89 -8.48 -9.60
C TYR A 377 -16.92 -7.13 -10.31
N THR A 378 -17.66 -6.18 -9.76
CA THR A 378 -17.68 -4.80 -10.27
C THR A 378 -17.69 -3.82 -9.12
N LEU A 379 -16.86 -2.78 -9.23
CA LEU A 379 -16.76 -1.72 -8.24
C LEU A 379 -18.02 -0.86 -8.18
N ALA A 380 -18.89 -0.96 -9.19
CA ALA A 380 -20.16 -0.25 -9.19
C ALA A 380 -21.13 -0.72 -8.09
N LYS A 381 -20.87 -1.87 -7.43
CA LYS A 381 -21.68 -2.40 -6.34
C LYS A 381 -20.85 -3.23 -5.36
N THR A 382 -21.01 -2.95 -4.07
CA THR A 382 -20.47 -3.78 -2.99
C THR A 382 -21.07 -5.18 -3.03
N HIS A 383 -20.24 -6.19 -2.72
CA HIS A 383 -20.62 -7.61 -2.80
C HIS A 383 -21.16 -8.04 -4.18
N SER A 384 -20.63 -7.47 -5.26
CA SER A 384 -21.02 -7.80 -6.64
C SER A 384 -20.39 -9.07 -7.19
N ARG A 385 -19.38 -9.64 -6.49
CA ARG A 385 -18.65 -10.84 -6.89
C ARG A 385 -19.62 -11.99 -7.19
N ARG A 386 -19.54 -12.52 -8.40
CA ARG A 386 -20.35 -13.66 -8.83
C ARG A 386 -19.67 -14.43 -9.94
N TYR A 387 -20.07 -15.69 -10.10
CA TYR A 387 -19.58 -16.54 -11.16
C TYR A 387 -20.31 -16.26 -12.48
N PHE A 388 -19.57 -16.29 -13.59
CA PHE A 388 -20.06 -16.18 -14.95
C PHE A 388 -19.55 -17.33 -15.82
N LYS A 389 -20.35 -17.71 -16.81
CA LYS A 389 -19.90 -18.57 -17.91
C LYS A 389 -19.36 -17.73 -19.07
N ALA A 390 -18.40 -18.29 -19.81
CA ALA A 390 -17.91 -17.68 -21.04
C ALA A 390 -19.07 -17.47 -22.02
N GLY A 391 -19.14 -16.30 -22.64
CA GLY A 391 -20.20 -15.89 -23.55
C GLY A 391 -21.43 -15.24 -22.88
N GLU A 392 -21.56 -15.29 -21.55
CA GLU A 392 -22.63 -14.53 -20.86
C GLU A 392 -22.43 -13.03 -21.03
N LEU A 393 -23.51 -12.24 -21.06
CA LEU A 393 -23.38 -10.80 -21.12
C LEU A 393 -23.13 -10.21 -19.72
N ALA A 394 -22.15 -9.32 -19.63
CA ALA A 394 -21.87 -8.54 -18.43
C ALA A 394 -23.10 -7.66 -18.09
N PRO A 395 -23.80 -7.87 -16.96
CA PRO A 395 -25.07 -7.21 -16.70
C PRO A 395 -24.88 -5.77 -16.20
N PRO A 396 -25.92 -4.93 -16.31
CA PRO A 396 -25.95 -3.66 -15.59
C PRO A 396 -26.17 -3.88 -14.09
N ILE A 397 -25.71 -2.92 -13.28
CA ILE A 397 -25.85 -2.93 -11.81
C ILE A 397 -26.98 -2.00 -11.32
N SER A 398 -27.41 -1.00 -12.12
CA SER A 398 -28.68 -0.26 -11.93
C SER A 398 -29.11 0.44 -13.23
N GLN A 399 -30.37 0.90 -13.31
CA GLN A 399 -30.90 1.72 -14.41
C GLN A 399 -30.63 3.23 -14.26
N ASP A 400 -29.94 3.65 -13.20
CA ASP A 400 -29.69 5.06 -12.93
C ASP A 400 -28.36 5.50 -13.58
N THR A 401 -28.47 6.26 -14.66
CA THR A 401 -27.41 6.57 -15.63
C THR A 401 -26.42 7.64 -15.16
N SER A 402 -26.42 7.98 -13.87
CA SER A 402 -25.65 9.10 -13.30
C SER A 402 -24.24 8.73 -12.83
N ARG A 403 -23.90 7.43 -12.73
CA ARG A 403 -22.53 6.94 -12.47
C ARG A 403 -22.05 6.23 -13.72
N GLY A 404 -20.79 6.46 -14.12
CA GLY A 404 -20.20 6.03 -15.40
C GLY A 404 -20.36 4.54 -15.74
N ARG A 405 -19.86 4.14 -16.93
CA ARG A 405 -20.02 2.78 -17.47
C ARG A 405 -19.62 1.71 -16.46
N VAL A 406 -20.50 0.74 -16.21
CA VAL A 406 -20.23 -0.41 -15.34
C VAL A 406 -19.25 -1.35 -16.04
N ILE A 407 -18.16 -1.69 -15.36
CA ILE A 407 -17.13 -2.62 -15.83
C ILE A 407 -17.11 -3.81 -14.87
N TRP A 408 -17.22 -5.01 -15.42
CA TRP A 408 -17.00 -6.26 -14.70
C TRP A 408 -15.53 -6.66 -14.84
N GLN A 409 -14.91 -7.02 -13.73
CA GLN A 409 -13.51 -7.39 -13.61
C GLN A 409 -13.42 -8.83 -13.17
N ARG A 410 -12.52 -9.60 -13.77
CA ARG A 410 -12.27 -10.97 -13.38
C ARG A 410 -11.64 -10.93 -11.98
N ASP A 411 -12.24 -11.66 -11.07
CA ASP A 411 -11.73 -11.75 -9.71
C ASP A 411 -10.40 -12.50 -9.70
N VAL A 412 -9.45 -12.08 -8.87
CA VAL A 412 -8.18 -12.80 -8.70
C VAL A 412 -8.39 -14.08 -7.90
N ASP A 413 -9.31 -14.03 -6.93
CA ASP A 413 -9.81 -15.22 -6.27
C ASP A 413 -10.83 -15.90 -7.20
N GLN A 414 -10.53 -17.12 -7.63
CA GLN A 414 -11.42 -17.93 -8.46
C GLN A 414 -12.09 -19.06 -7.67
N HIS A 415 -11.87 -19.11 -6.35
CA HIS A 415 -12.53 -20.06 -5.47
C HIS A 415 -13.98 -19.64 -5.23
N ALA A 416 -14.85 -20.64 -5.06
CA ALA A 416 -16.19 -20.35 -4.58
C ALA A 416 -16.09 -19.63 -3.22
N PRO A 417 -16.91 -18.61 -2.96
CA PRO A 417 -16.95 -17.99 -1.64
C PRO A 417 -17.10 -19.10 -0.59
N GLU A 418 -16.18 -19.18 0.37
CA GLU A 418 -16.33 -20.16 1.44
C GLU A 418 -17.65 -19.89 2.16
N PRO A 419 -18.49 -20.92 2.38
CA PRO A 419 -19.71 -20.75 3.14
C PRO A 419 -19.34 -20.20 4.51
N GLU A 420 -20.04 -19.14 4.93
CA GLU A 420 -19.75 -18.45 6.17
C GLU A 420 -19.72 -19.47 7.33
N PRO A 421 -18.63 -19.56 8.11
CA PRO A 421 -18.54 -20.53 9.21
C PRO A 421 -19.71 -20.35 10.16
N ALA A 422 -20.32 -21.44 10.63
CA ALA A 422 -21.51 -21.37 11.46
C ALA A 422 -21.28 -20.46 12.69
N ARG A 423 -22.20 -19.52 12.93
CA ARG A 423 -22.19 -18.64 14.11
C ARG A 423 -22.90 -19.31 15.31
N ARG A 424 -23.23 -20.59 15.20
CA ARG A 424 -23.93 -21.37 16.21
C ARG A 424 -23.33 -22.77 16.26
N ALA A 425 -23.03 -23.27 17.45
CA ALA A 425 -22.50 -24.61 17.66
C ALA A 425 -22.88 -25.14 19.06
N GLU A 426 -23.02 -26.44 19.19
CA GLU A 426 -23.36 -27.09 20.47
C GLU A 426 -22.11 -27.36 21.31
N THR A 427 -22.30 -27.52 22.61
CA THR A 427 -21.27 -27.98 23.53
C THR A 427 -20.59 -29.26 23.00
N GLY A 428 -19.26 -29.30 23.07
CA GLY A 428 -18.43 -30.41 22.57
C GLY A 428 -18.15 -30.37 21.06
N GLN A 429 -18.86 -29.57 20.28
CA GLN A 429 -18.51 -29.34 18.88
C GLN A 429 -17.29 -28.42 18.77
N LEU A 430 -16.46 -28.68 17.77
CA LEU A 430 -15.31 -27.85 17.45
C LEU A 430 -15.79 -26.47 16.99
N ALA A 431 -15.27 -25.40 17.61
CA ALA A 431 -15.67 -24.03 17.31
C ALA A 431 -15.37 -23.68 15.85
N PRO A 432 -16.39 -23.37 15.03
CA PRO A 432 -16.21 -22.97 13.62
C PRO A 432 -15.44 -21.65 13.47
N ARG A 433 -15.42 -20.84 14.53
CA ARG A 433 -14.81 -19.52 14.61
C ARG A 433 -14.02 -19.40 15.91
N ALA A 434 -12.84 -18.80 15.82
CA ALA A 434 -12.17 -18.28 17.00
C ALA A 434 -12.98 -17.08 17.52
N GLY A 435 -13.04 -16.88 18.83
CA GLY A 435 -13.68 -15.69 19.36
C GLY A 435 -14.51 -15.91 20.59
N GLN A 436 -15.27 -14.89 20.94
CA GLN A 436 -16.17 -14.92 22.07
C GLN A 436 -17.51 -15.52 21.67
N TRP A 437 -17.96 -16.50 22.43
CA TRP A 437 -19.22 -17.21 22.25
C TRP A 437 -20.12 -16.99 23.48
N ARG A 438 -21.43 -16.86 23.27
CA ARG A 438 -22.43 -16.74 24.34
C ARG A 438 -23.39 -17.93 24.36
N ALA A 439 -23.77 -18.42 25.53
CA ALA A 439 -24.69 -19.56 25.65
C ALA A 439 -26.16 -19.15 25.80
N ASP A 440 -26.44 -17.94 26.30
CA ASP A 440 -27.81 -17.43 26.50
C ASP A 440 -28.07 -16.13 25.73
N GLU A 441 -29.36 -15.80 25.57
CA GLU A 441 -29.79 -14.59 24.84
C GLU A 441 -29.46 -13.28 25.59
N LYS A 442 -29.23 -13.36 26.91
CA LYS A 442 -28.97 -12.19 27.77
C LYS A 442 -27.48 -11.83 27.85
N GLY A 443 -26.59 -12.69 27.34
CA GLY A 443 -25.15 -12.47 27.29
C GLY A 443 -24.43 -12.68 28.62
N GLU A 444 -25.05 -13.39 29.56
CA GLU A 444 -24.48 -13.58 30.92
C GLU A 444 -23.44 -14.69 30.96
N ILE A 445 -23.54 -15.67 30.05
CA ILE A 445 -22.62 -16.80 29.96
C ILE A 445 -21.78 -16.67 28.69
N LEU A 446 -20.47 -16.52 28.88
CA LEU A 446 -19.50 -16.28 27.82
C LEU A 446 -18.33 -17.26 27.91
N CYS A 447 -17.81 -17.70 26.77
CA CYS A 447 -16.51 -18.33 26.67
C CYS A 447 -15.72 -17.77 25.49
N VAL A 448 -14.40 -17.89 25.54
CA VAL A 448 -13.52 -17.58 24.41
C VAL A 448 -12.82 -18.87 24.04
N VAL A 449 -12.91 -19.27 22.78
CA VAL A 449 -12.30 -20.50 22.26
C VAL A 449 -11.60 -20.19 20.95
N SER A 450 -10.51 -20.93 20.69
CA SER A 450 -9.81 -20.89 19.42
C SER A 450 -10.60 -21.62 18.34
N LYS A 451 -10.33 -21.33 17.06
CA LYS A 451 -10.92 -22.09 15.94
C LYS A 451 -10.54 -23.56 16.09
N HIS A 452 -11.52 -24.45 15.96
CA HIS A 452 -11.42 -25.90 16.16
C HIS A 452 -11.21 -26.38 17.61
N GLU A 453 -11.37 -25.52 18.61
CA GLU A 453 -11.40 -25.93 20.01
C GLU A 453 -12.83 -26.34 20.41
N PRO A 454 -13.04 -27.42 21.17
CA PRO A 454 -14.37 -27.85 21.57
C PRO A 454 -15.03 -26.83 22.50
N LEU A 455 -16.29 -26.49 22.21
CA LEU A 455 -17.06 -25.57 23.05
C LEU A 455 -17.37 -26.18 24.43
N PRO A 456 -17.18 -25.44 25.53
CA PRO A 456 -17.29 -26.00 26.87
C PRO A 456 -18.74 -26.24 27.29
N ALA A 457 -18.95 -27.19 28.19
CA ALA A 457 -20.22 -27.38 28.89
C ALA A 457 -20.39 -26.31 29.96
N TYR A 458 -21.62 -25.83 30.15
CA TYR A 458 -21.94 -24.91 31.24
C TYR A 458 -22.61 -25.68 32.38
N ARG A 459 -21.98 -25.69 33.56
CA ARG A 459 -22.46 -26.44 34.75
C ARG A 459 -22.71 -27.95 34.50
N GLY A 460 -21.96 -28.53 33.56
CA GLY A 460 -22.10 -29.94 33.19
C GLY A 460 -23.24 -30.23 32.21
N GLU A 461 -23.99 -29.22 31.77
CA GLU A 461 -25.06 -29.34 30.80
C GLU A 461 -24.62 -28.88 29.40
N SER A 462 -25.20 -29.50 28.38
CA SER A 462 -24.99 -29.11 26.98
C SER A 462 -25.82 -27.87 26.68
N VAL A 463 -25.16 -26.82 26.20
CA VAL A 463 -25.79 -25.58 25.75
C VAL A 463 -25.44 -25.26 24.31
N THR A 464 -26.32 -24.50 23.65
CA THR A 464 -26.02 -23.95 22.34
C THR A 464 -25.26 -22.62 22.47
N TRP A 465 -24.12 -22.54 21.81
CA TRP A 465 -23.30 -21.35 21.77
C TRP A 465 -23.56 -20.53 20.51
N HIS A 466 -23.57 -19.20 20.67
CA HIS A 466 -23.71 -18.22 19.60
C HIS A 466 -22.45 -17.35 19.55
N TRP A 467 -21.81 -17.29 18.39
CA TRP A 467 -20.62 -16.50 18.18
C TRP A 467 -20.95 -15.00 18.16
N MET A 468 -20.15 -14.20 18.85
CA MET A 468 -20.38 -12.76 19.04
C MET A 468 -19.44 -11.92 18.18
N HIS A 469 -18.14 -12.03 18.43
CA HIS A 469 -17.09 -11.30 17.72
C HIS A 469 -15.75 -12.02 17.90
N ASP A 470 -14.76 -11.64 17.08
CA ASP A 470 -13.40 -12.15 17.20
C ASP A 470 -12.85 -11.87 18.60
N ALA A 471 -12.02 -12.80 19.10
CA ALA A 471 -11.37 -12.62 20.39
C ALA A 471 -10.34 -11.51 20.22
N VAL A 472 -10.36 -10.54 21.14
CA VAL A 472 -9.17 -9.73 21.39
C VAL A 472 -8.14 -10.70 21.96
N VAL A 473 -7.28 -11.23 21.09
CA VAL A 473 -6.12 -12.01 21.50
C VAL A 473 -5.35 -11.11 22.45
N ALA A 474 -5.30 -11.48 23.74
CA ALA A 474 -4.42 -10.81 24.67
C ALA A 474 -3.01 -10.93 24.07
N PRO A 475 -2.30 -9.81 23.85
CA PRO A 475 -0.98 -9.85 23.21
C PRO A 475 -0.09 -10.82 24.00
N ALA A 476 0.90 -11.43 23.34
CA ALA A 476 1.83 -12.36 23.99
C ALA A 476 2.51 -11.77 25.26
N SER A 477 2.47 -10.43 25.43
CA SER A 477 2.93 -9.64 26.57
C SER A 477 1.88 -9.34 27.66
N ALA A 478 0.69 -9.94 27.64
CA ALA A 478 -0.33 -9.69 28.67
C ALA A 478 0.16 -10.09 30.06
N VAL A 479 -0.11 -9.23 31.05
CA VAL A 479 0.30 -9.43 32.45
C VAL A 479 -0.43 -10.66 33.00
N ARG A 480 0.34 -11.65 33.44
CA ARG A 480 -0.14 -12.90 34.05
C ARG A 480 0.19 -12.93 35.53
N VAL A 481 -0.78 -13.27 36.35
CA VAL A 481 -0.62 -13.30 37.81
C VAL A 481 -1.29 -14.54 38.37
N ARG A 482 -0.59 -15.28 39.22
CA ARG A 482 -1.15 -16.49 39.85
C ARG A 482 -2.12 -16.11 40.98
N SER A 483 -3.15 -16.93 41.20
CA SER A 483 -3.99 -16.88 42.40
C SER A 483 -3.13 -16.76 43.67
N GLY A 484 -3.62 -15.99 44.64
CA GLY A 484 -2.91 -15.72 45.90
C GLY A 484 -1.94 -14.53 45.83
N ALA A 485 -1.54 -14.07 44.64
CA ALA A 485 -0.76 -12.83 44.50
C ALA A 485 -1.67 -11.58 44.42
N PRO A 486 -1.21 -10.43 44.92
CA PRO A 486 -1.95 -9.17 44.80
C PRO A 486 -2.02 -8.70 43.35
N CYS A 487 -3.17 -8.18 42.96
CA CYS A 487 -3.42 -7.64 41.63
C CYS A 487 -2.50 -6.41 41.36
N PRO A 488 -1.61 -6.47 40.35
CA PRO A 488 -0.62 -5.42 40.10
C PRO A 488 -1.22 -4.19 39.41
N TYR A 489 -2.33 -4.35 38.69
CA TYR A 489 -3.00 -3.28 37.97
C TYR A 489 -4.51 -3.43 38.06
N PRO A 490 -5.25 -2.36 38.40
CA PRO A 490 -6.70 -2.43 38.41
C PRO A 490 -7.21 -2.68 36.98
N GLY A 491 -8.10 -3.64 36.82
CA GLY A 491 -8.49 -4.08 35.48
C GLY A 491 -9.46 -5.24 35.47
N THR A 492 -9.90 -5.57 34.27
CA THR A 492 -10.67 -6.77 33.97
C THR A 492 -9.70 -7.88 33.61
N TRP A 493 -9.81 -9.00 34.30
CA TRP A 493 -8.97 -10.18 34.20
C TRP A 493 -9.81 -11.40 33.83
N THR A 494 -9.21 -12.37 33.16
CA THR A 494 -9.84 -13.67 32.91
C THR A 494 -8.95 -14.79 33.41
N CYS A 495 -9.55 -15.88 33.86
CA CYS A 495 -8.81 -17.10 34.20
C CYS A 495 -8.40 -17.81 32.91
N GLU A 496 -7.14 -18.25 32.83
CA GLU A 496 -6.59 -19.00 31.69
C GLU A 496 -7.08 -20.45 31.70
N GLU A 497 -7.20 -21.05 32.88
CA GLU A 497 -7.53 -22.47 33.03
C GLU A 497 -9.02 -22.79 33.19
N PHE A 498 -9.86 -21.80 33.54
CA PHE A 498 -11.30 -22.01 33.80
C PHE A 498 -12.17 -20.90 33.20
N PRO A 499 -13.38 -21.22 32.71
CA PRO A 499 -14.31 -20.24 32.17
C PRO A 499 -15.02 -19.50 33.31
N THR A 500 -14.33 -18.58 33.98
CA THR A 500 -14.88 -17.76 35.07
C THR A 500 -15.65 -16.54 34.58
N GLY A 501 -15.55 -16.23 33.29
CA GLY A 501 -15.89 -14.91 32.75
C GLY A 501 -14.89 -13.82 33.18
N PRO A 502 -14.98 -12.62 32.57
CA PRO A 502 -14.17 -11.48 32.97
C PRO A 502 -14.52 -11.00 34.38
N GLN A 503 -13.50 -10.85 35.23
CA GLN A 503 -13.63 -10.35 36.60
C GLN A 503 -12.82 -9.08 36.78
N THR A 504 -13.41 -8.08 37.43
CA THR A 504 -12.71 -6.83 37.71
C THR A 504 -12.05 -6.89 39.07
N PHE A 505 -10.73 -6.75 39.09
CA PHE A 505 -9.95 -6.67 40.32
C PHE A 505 -9.33 -5.28 40.45
N MET A 506 -9.44 -4.69 41.63
CA MET A 506 -8.76 -3.44 41.97
C MET A 506 -7.30 -3.74 42.35
N HIS A 507 -6.45 -2.72 42.27
CA HIS A 507 -5.04 -2.81 42.68
C HIS A 507 -4.94 -3.36 44.12
N GLN A 508 -3.98 -4.28 44.34
CA GLN A 508 -3.71 -4.98 45.61
C GLN A 508 -4.77 -5.98 46.09
N VAL A 509 -5.87 -6.20 45.35
CA VAL A 509 -6.80 -7.29 45.67
C VAL A 509 -6.11 -8.63 45.43
N ILE A 510 -6.16 -9.54 46.40
CA ILE A 510 -5.63 -10.90 46.24
C ILE A 510 -6.46 -11.64 45.20
N LEU A 511 -5.81 -12.10 44.14
CA LEU A 511 -6.50 -12.78 43.05
C LEU A 511 -6.99 -14.15 43.53
N PRO A 512 -8.29 -14.47 43.32
CA PRO A 512 -8.90 -15.64 43.94
C PRO A 512 -8.45 -16.95 43.26
N GLN A 513 -8.57 -18.03 44.02
CA GLN A 513 -8.60 -19.38 43.46
C GLN A 513 -9.93 -19.63 42.76
N VAL A 514 -9.93 -20.51 41.76
CA VAL A 514 -11.14 -20.96 41.08
C VAL A 514 -11.34 -22.42 41.42
N ASN A 515 -12.52 -22.76 41.95
CA ASN A 515 -12.83 -24.13 42.40
C ASN A 515 -11.82 -24.71 43.41
N GLY A 516 -11.21 -23.86 44.24
CA GLY A 516 -10.19 -24.26 45.21
C GLY A 516 -8.83 -24.62 44.61
N GLN A 517 -8.60 -24.31 43.33
CA GLN A 517 -7.33 -24.51 42.63
C GLN A 517 -6.67 -23.17 42.32
N ASP A 518 -5.33 -23.15 42.36
CA ASP A 518 -4.55 -22.00 41.91
C ASP A 518 -4.62 -21.88 40.39
N VAL A 519 -4.89 -20.67 39.90
CA VAL A 519 -5.07 -20.36 38.47
C VAL A 519 -4.20 -19.20 38.02
N THR A 520 -3.97 -19.07 36.71
CA THR A 520 -3.42 -17.86 36.11
C THR A 520 -4.57 -16.92 35.75
N TRP A 521 -4.49 -15.70 36.27
CA TRP A 521 -5.27 -14.57 35.81
C TRP A 521 -4.50 -13.79 34.76
N VAL A 522 -5.16 -13.50 33.65
CA VAL A 522 -4.61 -12.73 32.52
C VAL A 522 -5.34 -11.40 32.43
N LEU A 523 -4.61 -10.30 32.41
CA LEU A 523 -5.19 -8.96 32.27
C LEU A 523 -5.74 -8.78 30.85
N VAL A 524 -7.04 -8.52 30.75
CA VAL A 524 -7.76 -8.32 29.49
C VAL A 524 -7.91 -6.83 29.19
N ARG A 525 -8.15 -6.01 30.21
CA ARG A 525 -8.35 -4.57 30.05
C ARG A 525 -7.98 -3.81 31.32
N PHE A 526 -7.21 -2.74 31.21
CA PHE A 526 -7.00 -1.83 32.34
C PHE A 526 -8.29 -1.09 32.70
N LEU A 527 -8.56 -0.95 33.99
CA LEU A 527 -9.60 -0.06 34.50
C LEU A 527 -9.00 1.35 34.47
N LYS A 528 -9.62 2.26 33.71
CA LYS A 528 -9.16 3.65 33.56
C LYS A 528 -9.26 4.43 34.86
#